data_AF-X8CQY7-F1
#
_entry.id   AF-X8CQY7-F1
#
_cell.length_a   1.000
_cell.length_b   1.000
_cell.length_c   1.000
_cell.angle_alpha   90.00
_cell.angle_beta   90.00
_cell.angle_gamma   90.00
#
_symmetry.space_group_name_H-M   'P 1'
#
loop_
_entity.id
_entity.type
_entity.pdbx_description
1 polymer ?
#
loop_
_entity_poly.entity_id
_entity_poly.type
_entity_poly.pdbx_seq_one_letter_code
_entity_poly.pdbx_strand_id
1 'polypeptide(L)'
;MTYRRGNRRFPDDIRNFTASLQLATNLQRVLVNLVELHLQGKQAHWNVIGSNFRDLHLQLDELVDAAARPATPSPSGCVPSTPFPTAGPTRSQRRPACRGSRPTK
;
A
#
# COMPACT_ATOMS: atom_id res chain seq x y z
N MET A 1 -51.13 18.27 -2.60
CA MET A 1 -49.78 18.85 -2.63
C MET A 1 -48.78 17.73 -2.36
N THR A 2 -48.26 17.05 -3.40
CA THR A 2 -47.29 15.96 -3.22
C THR A 2 -45.88 16.54 -3.32
N TYR A 3 -45.17 16.60 -2.19
CA TYR A 3 -43.79 17.09 -2.14
C TYR A 3 -42.87 16.05 -2.75
N ARG A 4 -42.19 16.40 -3.86
CA ARG A 4 -41.10 15.59 -4.42
C ARG A 4 -40.07 15.36 -3.31
N ARG A 5 -39.94 14.12 -2.85
CA ARG A 5 -38.75 13.69 -2.11
C ARG A 5 -37.55 13.95 -3.03
N GLY A 6 -36.74 14.95 -2.69
CA GLY A 6 -35.54 15.29 -3.45
C GLY A 6 -34.55 14.12 -3.45
N ASN A 7 -33.82 13.95 -4.55
CA ASN A 7 -32.85 12.88 -4.81
C ASN A 7 -31.61 12.84 -3.88
N ARG A 8 -31.63 13.46 -2.69
CA ARG A 8 -30.49 13.41 -1.76
C ARG A 8 -30.52 12.08 -1.00
N ARG A 9 -29.44 11.31 -1.13
CA ARG A 9 -29.20 10.11 -0.30
C ARG A 9 -28.85 10.55 1.12
N PHE A 10 -29.35 9.81 2.12
CA PHE A 10 -28.99 10.05 3.51
C PHE A 10 -27.64 9.39 3.83
N PRO A 11 -26.86 9.94 4.78
CA PRO A 11 -25.56 9.39 5.15
C PRO A 11 -25.61 7.92 5.57
N ASP A 12 -26.70 7.50 6.21
CA ASP A 12 -26.90 6.13 6.70
C ASP A 12 -27.10 5.10 5.57
N ASP A 13 -27.48 5.56 4.37
CA ASP A 13 -27.60 4.72 3.17
C ASP A 13 -26.26 4.51 2.45
N ILE A 14 -25.21 5.22 2.87
CA ILE A 14 -23.89 5.16 2.24
C ILE A 14 -23.06 4.07 2.93
N ARG A 15 -23.08 2.87 2.35
CA ARG A 15 -22.23 1.76 2.79
C ARG A 15 -20.87 1.81 2.08
N ASN A 16 -19.79 1.83 2.84
CA ASN A 16 -18.44 1.68 2.32
C ASN A 16 -18.23 0.25 1.79
N PHE A 17 -17.39 0.13 0.77
CA PHE A 17 -16.99 -1.18 0.26
C PHE A 17 -15.99 -1.83 1.23
N THR A 18 -16.39 -2.96 1.82
CA THR A 18 -15.49 -3.82 2.58
C THR A 18 -15.12 -5.03 1.73
N ALA A 19 -13.83 -5.14 1.39
CA ALA A 19 -13.33 -6.27 0.61
C ALA A 19 -13.51 -7.60 1.38
N SER A 20 -13.86 -8.67 0.67
CA SER A 20 -13.91 -10.01 1.25
C SER A 20 -12.50 -10.55 1.50
N LEU A 21 -12.37 -11.48 2.44
CA LEU A 21 -11.09 -12.15 2.73
C LEU A 21 -10.50 -12.85 1.49
N GLN A 22 -11.36 -13.41 0.64
CA GLN A 22 -10.91 -14.03 -0.61
C GLN A 22 -10.38 -13.00 -1.61
N LEU A 23 -11.04 -11.85 -1.74
CA LEU A 23 -10.57 -10.77 -2.60
C LEU A 23 -9.21 -10.25 -2.14
N ALA A 24 -9.05 -10.00 -0.84
CA ALA A 24 -7.77 -9.57 -0.26
C ALA A 24 -6.66 -10.60 -0.51
N THR A 25 -6.97 -11.90 -0.33
CA THR A 25 -6.00 -12.99 -0.56
C THR A 25 -5.59 -13.08 -2.03
N ASN A 26 -6.53 -12.96 -2.96
CA ASN A 26 -6.25 -13.02 -4.39
C ASN A 26 -5.42 -11.82 -4.87
N LEU A 27 -5.74 -10.60 -4.38
CA LEU A 27 -4.95 -9.41 -4.68
C LEU A 27 -3.53 -9.51 -4.13
N GLN A 28 -3.37 -10.07 -2.92
CA GLN A 28 -2.04 -10.30 -2.36
C GLN A 28 -1.22 -11.30 -3.20
N ARG A 29 -1.85 -12.36 -3.72
CA ARG A 29 -1.17 -13.31 -4.63
C ARG A 29 -0.70 -12.62 -5.91
N VAL A 30 -1.56 -11.81 -6.54
CA VAL A 30 -1.19 -11.06 -7.75
C VAL A 30 -0.03 -10.10 -7.45
N LEU A 31 -0.10 -9.38 -6.33
CA LEU A 31 0.97 -8.46 -5.92
C LEU A 31 2.32 -9.19 -5.75
N VAL A 32 2.33 -10.33 -5.06
CA VAL A 32 3.56 -11.12 -4.87
C VAL A 32 4.10 -11.60 -6.22
N ASN A 33 3.25 -12.07 -7.12
CA ASN A 33 3.67 -12.53 -8.45
C ASN A 33 4.25 -11.39 -9.31
N LEU A 34 3.70 -10.18 -9.21
CA LEU A 34 4.24 -9.01 -9.92
C LEU A 34 5.61 -8.59 -9.38
N VAL A 35 5.79 -8.65 -8.07
CA VAL A 35 7.09 -8.38 -7.42
C VAL A 35 8.12 -9.44 -7.83
N GLU A 36 7.75 -10.71 -7.81
CA GLU A 36 8.62 -11.80 -8.25
C GLU A 36 9.05 -11.63 -9.72
N LEU A 37 8.10 -11.30 -10.61
CA LEU A 37 8.38 -11.04 -12.01
C LEU A 37 9.35 -9.87 -12.20
N HIS A 38 9.21 -8.79 -11.42
CA HIS A 38 10.10 -7.63 -11.48
C HIS A 38 11.53 -7.99 -11.07
N LEU A 39 11.70 -8.76 -9.99
CA LEU A 39 13.01 -9.23 -9.52
C LEU A 39 13.68 -10.16 -10.54
N GLN A 40 12.95 -11.12 -11.10
CA GLN A 40 13.47 -12.02 -12.14
C GLN A 40 13.82 -11.25 -13.42
N GLY A 41 12.99 -10.28 -13.82
CA GLY A 41 13.25 -9.41 -14.97
C GLY A 41 14.55 -8.64 -14.84
N LYS A 42 14.81 -8.02 -13.67
CA LYS A 42 16.07 -7.32 -13.41
C LYS A 42 17.27 -8.27 -13.35
N GLN A 43 17.10 -9.47 -12.80
CA GLN A 43 18.16 -10.48 -12.80
C GLN A 43 18.53 -10.92 -14.23
N ALA A 44 17.54 -11.15 -15.09
CA ALA A 44 17.77 -11.51 -16.48
C ALA A 44 18.39 -10.34 -17.26
N HIS A 45 17.93 -9.10 -17.02
CA HIS A 45 18.48 -7.90 -17.62
C HIS A 45 19.96 -7.68 -17.26
N TRP A 46 20.37 -7.97 -16.03
CA TRP A 46 21.78 -7.86 -15.62
C TRP A 46 22.67 -8.99 -16.12
N ASN A 47 22.14 -10.20 -16.31
CA ASN A 47 22.96 -11.39 -16.63
C ASN A 47 22.83 -11.90 -18.07
N VAL A 48 22.02 -11.25 -18.92
CA VAL A 48 21.94 -11.60 -20.35
C VAL A 48 23.28 -11.29 -21.03
N ILE A 49 23.85 -12.27 -21.71
CA ILE A 49 25.08 -12.14 -22.51
C ILE A 49 24.88 -12.86 -23.86
N GLY A 50 25.44 -12.35 -24.95
CA GLY A 50 25.37 -13.00 -26.28
C GLY A 50 25.04 -12.06 -27.44
N SER A 51 24.78 -12.65 -28.62
CA SER A 51 24.31 -11.91 -29.79
C SER A 51 22.93 -11.29 -29.52
N ASN A 52 22.68 -10.08 -30.04
CA ASN A 52 21.43 -9.33 -29.82
C ASN A 52 21.21 -8.82 -28.38
N PHE A 53 22.27 -8.76 -27.56
CA PHE A 53 22.26 -8.27 -26.18
C PHE A 53 21.52 -6.94 -26.01
N ARG A 54 21.81 -5.96 -26.87
CA ARG A 54 21.25 -4.60 -26.74
C ARG A 54 19.72 -4.58 -26.90
N ASP A 55 19.18 -5.32 -27.86
CA ASP A 55 17.73 -5.36 -28.09
C ASP A 55 17.00 -6.12 -26.97
N LEU A 56 17.55 -7.26 -26.52
CA LEU A 56 16.94 -8.04 -25.45
C LEU A 56 17.01 -7.31 -24.09
N HIS A 57 18.12 -6.61 -23.80
CA HIS A 57 18.30 -5.80 -22.60
C HIS A 57 17.29 -4.64 -22.53
N LEU A 58 17.00 -3.99 -23.66
CA LEU A 58 15.99 -2.92 -23.76
C LEU A 58 14.55 -3.47 -23.66
N GLN A 59 14.25 -4.61 -24.29
CA GLN A 59 12.93 -5.24 -24.23
C GLN A 59 12.57 -5.73 -22.82
N LEU A 60 13.55 -6.23 -22.06
CA LEU A 60 13.31 -6.62 -20.67
C LEU A 60 12.94 -5.43 -19.78
N ASP A 61 13.54 -4.26 -20.01
CA ASP A 61 13.20 -3.06 -19.24
C ASP A 61 11.79 -2.55 -19.54
N GLU A 62 11.31 -2.70 -20.78
CA GLU A 62 9.92 -2.38 -21.15
C GLU A 62 8.90 -3.30 -20.45
N LEU A 63 9.18 -4.60 -20.37
CA LEU A 63 8.33 -5.56 -19.64
C LEU A 63 8.30 -5.28 -18.14
N VAL A 64 9.46 -4.89 -17.58
CA VAL A 64 9.60 -4.54 -16.16
C VAL A 64 8.85 -3.25 -15.83
N ASP A 65 8.89 -2.24 -16.71
CA ASP A 65 8.11 -1.00 -16.55
C ASP A 65 6.59 -1.26 -16.63
N ALA A 66 6.17 -2.10 -17.58
CA ALA A 66 4.77 -2.48 -17.72
C ALA A 66 4.24 -3.24 -16.49
N ALA A 67 5.04 -4.14 -15.91
CA ALA A 67 4.67 -4.88 -14.71
C ALA A 67 4.71 -4.02 -13.42
N ALA A 68 5.60 -3.04 -13.36
CA ALA A 68 5.74 -2.12 -12.23
C ALA A 68 4.69 -0.99 -12.25
N ARG A 69 4.07 -0.71 -13.40
CA ARG A 69 3.07 0.33 -13.54
C ARG A 69 1.86 0.03 -12.64
N PRO A 70 1.58 0.85 -11.62
CA PRO A 70 0.39 0.68 -10.81
C PRO A 70 -0.84 0.92 -11.71
N ALA A 71 -1.84 0.04 -11.63
CA ALA A 71 -3.10 0.14 -12.38
C ALA A 71 -4.02 1.27 -11.89
N THR A 72 -3.45 2.34 -11.33
CA THR A 72 -4.15 3.48 -10.77
C THR A 72 -4.14 4.63 -11.77
N PRO A 73 -5.29 5.14 -12.26
CA PRO A 73 -5.31 6.46 -12.86
C PRO A 73 -4.85 7.49 -11.81
N SER A 74 -3.97 8.41 -12.23
CA SER A 74 -3.37 9.44 -11.38
C SER A 74 -4.44 10.14 -10.53
N PRO A 75 -4.35 10.11 -9.18
CA PRO A 75 -5.30 10.80 -8.35
C PRO A 75 -4.90 12.28 -8.30
N SER A 76 -5.48 13.10 -9.17
CA SER A 76 -5.48 14.56 -9.01
C SER A 76 -6.45 15.02 -7.90
N GLY A 77 -6.56 14.26 -6.81
CA GLY A 77 -7.50 14.50 -5.72
C GLY A 77 -6.87 14.22 -4.35
N CYS A 78 -7.06 15.17 -3.43
CA CYS A 78 -6.60 15.09 -2.04
C CYS A 78 -7.07 13.78 -1.37
N VAL A 79 -6.10 13.02 -0.85
CA VAL A 79 -6.36 11.80 -0.09
C VAL A 79 -6.58 12.16 1.38
N PRO A 80 -7.68 11.73 2.02
CA PRO A 80 -7.85 11.92 3.46
C PRO A 80 -6.90 10.99 4.22
N SER A 81 -6.07 11.57 5.08
CA SER A 81 -5.15 10.87 5.98
C SER A 81 -5.95 10.14 7.07
N THR A 82 -6.15 8.84 6.90
CA THR A 82 -6.55 7.98 8.02
C THR A 82 -5.36 7.77 8.97
N PRO A 83 -5.54 7.87 10.30
CA PRO A 83 -4.51 7.51 11.24
C PRO A 83 -4.31 5.99 11.23
N PHE A 84 -3.10 5.55 10.88
CA PHE A 84 -2.69 4.15 10.94
C PHE A 84 -2.60 3.72 12.42
N PRO A 85 -3.18 2.58 12.83
CA PRO A 85 -2.97 2.08 14.18
C PRO A 85 -1.57 1.45 14.29
N THR A 86 -0.61 2.18 14.87
CA THR A 86 0.67 1.61 15.29
C THR A 86 0.44 0.77 16.55
N ALA A 87 0.18 -0.53 16.37
CA ALA A 87 0.33 -1.51 17.44
C ALA A 87 1.84 -1.82 17.62
N GLY A 88 2.52 -1.03 18.44
CA GLY A 88 3.84 -1.39 18.96
C GLY A 88 3.71 -2.33 20.17
N PRO A 89 4.64 -3.28 20.40
CA PRO A 89 4.56 -4.19 21.54
C PRO A 89 4.85 -3.42 22.84
N THR A 90 3.91 -3.50 23.78
CA THR A 90 4.02 -2.97 25.15
C THR A 90 5.19 -3.61 25.88
N ARG A 91 6.36 -2.96 25.88
CA ARG A 91 7.48 -3.34 26.74
C ARG A 91 7.23 -2.82 28.15
N SER A 92 6.73 -3.71 29.00
CA SER A 92 6.74 -3.58 30.46
C SER A 92 8.17 -3.29 30.95
N GLN A 93 8.40 -2.05 31.41
CA GLN A 93 9.49 -1.76 32.34
C GLN A 93 8.90 -1.03 33.55
N ARG A 94 8.63 -1.83 34.59
CA ARG A 94 8.59 -1.36 35.97
C ARG A 94 9.95 -0.76 36.31
N ARG A 95 10.00 0.47 36.81
CA ARG A 95 11.04 0.91 37.75
C ARG A 95 10.38 1.70 38.89
N PRO A 96 10.72 1.43 40.15
CA PRO A 96 10.11 2.07 41.30
C PRO A 96 10.60 3.51 41.47
N ALA A 97 9.69 4.36 41.95
CA ALA A 97 9.93 5.75 42.29
C ALA A 97 10.92 5.87 43.45
N CYS A 98 12.05 6.53 43.21
CA CYS A 98 12.88 7.07 44.29
C CYS A 98 12.47 8.53 44.55
N ARG A 99 12.08 8.73 45.81
CA ARG A 99 11.54 9.88 46.50
C ARG A 99 12.42 11.14 46.36
N GLY A 100 11.77 12.30 46.30
CA GLY A 100 12.38 13.58 46.03
C GLY A 100 13.33 14.11 47.10
N SER A 101 14.04 15.17 46.73
CA SER A 101 14.68 16.12 47.64
C SER A 101 14.77 17.48 46.93
N ARG A 102 14.17 18.47 47.57
CA ARG A 102 14.04 19.88 47.16
C ARG A 102 15.33 20.61 47.56
N PRO A 103 15.94 21.49 46.74
CA PRO A 103 17.02 22.34 47.23
C PRO A 103 16.42 23.55 47.96
N THR A 104 16.87 23.78 49.20
CA THR A 104 16.66 25.01 49.95
C THR A 104 17.96 25.79 50.06
N LYS A 105 17.85 27.06 49.69
CA LYS A 105 18.78 28.19 49.83
C LYS A 105 19.93 28.28 48.82
#